data_AF-A0A336JTZ6-F1
#
_entry.id   AF-A0A336JTZ6-F1
#
_cell.length_a   1.000
_cell.length_b   1.000
_cell.length_c   1.000
_cell.angle_alpha   90.00
_cell.angle_beta   90.00
_cell.angle_gamma   90.00
#
_symmetry.space_group_name_H-M   'P 1'
#
loop_
_entity.id
_entity.type
_entity.pdbx_description
1 polymer ?
#
loop_
_entity_poly.entity_id
_entity_poly.type
_entity_poly.pdbx_seq_one_letter_code
_entity_poly.pdbx_strand_id
1 'polypeptide(L)'
;MKPVPFQIEKVYPPRGPLQQYRLVQSAAFNCFRCGQSKKSKLTTIYGDDWSRRLCNGCYGRLLSIYEVKGGRTPDDERTDALAAVLLGLVSKDEIIQAERLLRASENRAELLSPEAIRFIATSEHVSKHLASQPGLEWSPAVIGLCKSVELEAARLLLRPLAVQLAEANLAVDRADKDYGRVAAFCTDPTRRPPELGAIVHFLRTLANSKKRRQQSLLLQGFLKLVSNWPGSHWLLDESGLASFLNVLTTDYRNPAAHTTELGQADYARCRNLVLGADGGLWKLLVSTVRHRR
;
A
#
# COMPACT_ATOMS: atom_id res chain seq x y z
N MET A 1 -31.31 -27.52 13.33
CA MET A 1 -29.90 -27.44 13.78
C MET A 1 -29.03 -28.22 12.79
N LYS A 2 -28.02 -27.59 12.20
CA LYS A 2 -27.01 -28.34 11.43
C LYS A 2 -26.19 -29.20 12.41
N PRO A 3 -25.78 -30.42 12.04
CA PRO A 3 -25.01 -31.30 12.93
C PRO A 3 -23.69 -30.64 13.34
N VAL A 4 -23.36 -30.74 14.62
CA VAL A 4 -22.07 -30.31 15.15
C VAL A 4 -21.00 -31.25 14.57
N PRO A 5 -20.01 -30.75 13.82
CA PRO A 5 -19.05 -31.61 13.11
C PRO A 5 -17.95 -32.20 14.02
N PHE A 6 -17.99 -31.94 15.33
CA PHE A 6 -16.94 -32.32 16.28
C PHE A 6 -17.52 -32.81 17.60
N GLN A 7 -16.76 -33.67 18.30
CA GLN A 7 -17.08 -34.03 19.67
C GLN A 7 -16.70 -32.90 20.63
N ILE A 8 -17.69 -32.38 21.36
CA ILE A 8 -17.55 -31.26 22.29
C ILE A 8 -17.23 -31.81 23.69
N GLU A 9 -16.16 -31.30 24.30
CA GLU A 9 -15.79 -31.52 25.70
C GLU A 9 -16.52 -30.53 26.62
N LYS A 10 -16.62 -29.25 26.20
CA LYS A 10 -17.23 -28.18 27.01
C LYS A 10 -17.87 -27.11 26.14
N VAL A 11 -19.03 -26.61 26.59
CA VAL A 11 -19.70 -25.42 26.03
C VAL A 11 -19.52 -24.27 27.01
N TYR A 12 -19.01 -23.12 26.54
CA TYR A 12 -18.91 -21.90 27.36
C TYR A 12 -20.19 -21.08 27.24
N PRO A 13 -20.50 -20.16 28.18
CA PRO A 13 -21.68 -19.30 28.04
C PRO A 13 -21.65 -18.46 26.75
N PRO A 14 -22.79 -18.26 26.07
CA PRO A 14 -22.86 -17.39 24.91
C PRO A 14 -22.60 -15.93 25.29
N ARG A 15 -21.98 -15.19 24.37
CA ARG A 15 -21.68 -13.74 24.51
C ARG A 15 -22.10 -13.03 23.23
N GLY A 16 -23.32 -12.53 23.19
CA GLY A 16 -23.94 -12.04 21.94
C GLY A 16 -24.05 -13.18 20.92
N PRO A 17 -23.63 -13.00 19.65
CA PRO A 17 -23.67 -14.05 18.63
C PRO A 17 -22.49 -15.04 18.73
N LEU A 18 -21.65 -14.94 19.77
CA LEU A 18 -20.46 -15.77 19.93
C LEU A 18 -20.75 -16.94 20.85
N GLN A 19 -20.47 -18.14 20.37
CA GLN A 19 -20.55 -19.37 21.15
C GLN A 19 -19.21 -20.12 21.07
N GLN A 20 -18.53 -20.26 22.21
CA GLN A 20 -17.24 -20.94 22.28
C GLN A 20 -17.41 -22.39 22.77
N TYR A 21 -16.64 -23.29 22.15
CA TYR A 21 -16.59 -24.70 22.46
C TYR A 21 -15.15 -25.13 22.72
N ARG A 22 -15.00 -26.06 23.67
CA ARG A 22 -13.81 -26.90 23.80
C ARG A 22 -14.10 -28.24 23.14
N LEU A 23 -13.26 -28.62 22.21
CA LEU A 23 -13.31 -29.89 21.50
C LEU A 23 -12.44 -30.91 22.22
N VAL A 24 -12.84 -32.19 22.17
CA VAL A 24 -12.04 -33.29 22.72
C VAL A 24 -10.66 -33.36 22.03
N GLN A 25 -10.64 -33.18 20.72
CA GLN A 25 -9.43 -33.19 19.89
C GLN A 25 -9.23 -31.85 19.17
N SER A 26 -7.97 -31.52 18.86
CA SER A 26 -7.65 -30.30 18.12
C SER A 26 -8.14 -30.41 16.67
N ALA A 27 -8.98 -29.47 16.25
CA ALA A 27 -9.48 -29.40 14.88
C ALA A 27 -8.73 -28.34 14.07
N ALA A 28 -8.47 -28.62 12.80
CA ALA A 28 -7.97 -27.64 11.84
C ALA A 28 -9.16 -26.90 11.19
N PHE A 29 -9.04 -25.58 11.02
CA PHE A 29 -10.04 -24.75 10.36
C PHE A 29 -9.44 -23.44 9.85
N ASN A 30 -10.09 -22.83 8.87
CA ASN A 30 -9.79 -21.46 8.45
C ASN A 30 -10.67 -20.49 9.25
N CYS A 31 -10.06 -19.47 9.85
CA CYS A 31 -10.80 -18.45 10.55
C CYS A 31 -11.66 -17.64 9.58
N PHE A 32 -12.97 -17.60 9.78
CA PHE A 32 -13.92 -16.83 8.97
C PHE A 32 -13.57 -15.33 8.91
N ARG A 33 -13.00 -14.78 9.99
CA ARG A 33 -12.69 -13.34 10.07
C ARG A 33 -11.33 -12.98 9.46
N CYS A 34 -10.28 -13.75 9.74
CA CYS A 34 -8.92 -13.39 9.28
C CYS A 34 -8.38 -14.27 8.15
N GLY A 35 -9.14 -15.27 7.69
CA GLY A 35 -8.75 -16.20 6.63
C GLY A 35 -7.64 -17.20 7.01
N GLN A 36 -6.91 -16.95 8.10
CA GLN A 36 -5.76 -17.75 8.50
C GLN A 36 -6.17 -19.17 8.91
N SER A 37 -5.39 -20.16 8.48
CA SER A 37 -5.51 -21.55 8.94
C SER A 37 -5.05 -21.68 10.39
N LYS A 38 -5.81 -22.41 11.20
CA LYS A 38 -5.59 -22.61 12.64
C LYS A 38 -5.84 -24.06 13.02
N LYS A 39 -5.13 -24.53 14.04
CA LYS A 39 -5.37 -25.82 14.70
C LYS A 39 -5.52 -25.59 16.20
N SER A 40 -6.67 -25.92 16.77
CA SER A 40 -6.99 -25.61 18.17
C SER A 40 -8.04 -26.56 18.75
N LYS A 41 -7.98 -26.81 20.07
CA LYS A 41 -9.08 -27.43 20.82
C LYS A 41 -10.18 -26.43 21.17
N LEU A 42 -9.87 -25.14 21.20
CA LEU A 42 -10.88 -24.08 21.39
C LEU A 42 -11.32 -23.57 20.02
N THR A 43 -12.62 -23.55 19.80
CA THR A 43 -13.22 -22.98 18.59
C THR A 43 -14.43 -22.14 18.98
N THR A 44 -14.58 -20.99 18.34
CA THR A 44 -15.76 -20.13 18.52
C THR A 44 -16.53 -20.11 17.21
N ILE A 45 -17.85 -20.27 17.26
CA ILE A 45 -18.74 -20.06 16.11
C ILE A 45 -19.45 -18.71 16.23
N TYR A 46 -19.75 -18.11 15.09
CA TYR A 46 -20.47 -16.83 15.00
C TYR A 46 -21.88 -17.06 14.44
N GLY A 47 -22.91 -16.63 15.18
CA GLY A 47 -24.32 -16.71 14.75
C GLY A 47 -24.78 -18.15 14.51
N ASP A 48 -24.35 -19.07 15.37
CA ASP A 48 -24.68 -20.51 15.31
C ASP A 48 -24.28 -21.22 14.01
N ASP A 49 -23.36 -20.65 13.24
CA ASP A 49 -22.88 -21.19 11.97
C ASP A 49 -21.47 -21.77 12.10
N TRP A 50 -21.36 -23.10 12.04
CA TRP A 50 -20.09 -23.83 12.06
C TRP A 50 -19.19 -23.56 10.85
N SER A 51 -19.71 -23.00 9.75
CA SER A 51 -18.87 -22.49 8.66
C SER A 51 -18.14 -21.20 9.07
N ARG A 52 -18.70 -20.44 10.01
CA ARG A 52 -18.16 -19.18 10.53
C ARG A 52 -17.35 -19.37 11.81
N ARG A 53 -16.35 -20.26 11.75
CA ARG A 53 -15.42 -20.52 12.87
C ARG A 53 -14.41 -19.38 13.04
N LEU A 54 -14.18 -18.96 14.26
CA LEU A 54 -13.24 -17.90 14.64
C LEU A 54 -12.05 -18.47 15.40
N CYS A 55 -10.87 -17.88 15.16
CA CYS A 55 -9.68 -18.13 15.97
C CYS A 55 -9.76 -17.38 17.30
N ASN A 56 -8.98 -17.82 18.30
CA ASN A 56 -8.99 -17.22 19.65
C ASN A 56 -8.67 -15.71 19.63
N GLY A 57 -7.75 -15.27 18.77
CA GLY A 57 -7.43 -13.83 18.62
C GLY A 57 -8.60 -13.02 18.07
N CYS A 58 -9.28 -13.53 17.02
CA CYS A 58 -10.46 -12.88 16.47
C CYS A 58 -11.66 -12.91 17.43
N TYR A 59 -11.79 -13.99 18.21
CA TYR A 59 -12.77 -14.10 19.28
C TYR A 59 -12.53 -13.05 20.36
N GLY A 60 -11.32 -12.94 20.92
CA GLY A 60 -11.01 -11.97 21.97
C GLY A 60 -11.31 -10.52 21.54
N ARG A 61 -10.98 -10.16 20.30
CA ARG A 61 -11.30 -8.84 19.73
C ARG A 61 -12.79 -8.57 19.54
N LEU A 62 -13.61 -9.60 19.27
CA LEU A 62 -15.05 -9.42 19.20
C LEU A 62 -15.69 -9.43 20.59
N LEU A 63 -15.15 -10.24 21.49
CA LEU A 63 -15.62 -10.32 22.87
C LEU A 63 -15.54 -8.95 23.55
N SER A 64 -14.42 -8.23 23.42
CA SER A 64 -14.28 -6.87 23.96
C SER A 64 -15.33 -5.89 23.43
N ILE A 65 -15.74 -6.03 22.17
CA ILE A 65 -16.81 -5.22 21.57
C ILE A 65 -18.17 -5.60 22.16
N TYR A 66 -18.47 -6.90 22.30
CA TYR A 66 -19.75 -7.36 22.83
C TYR A 66 -19.89 -7.15 24.34
N GLU A 67 -18.80 -7.13 25.10
CA GLU A 67 -18.80 -6.76 26.52
C GLU A 67 -19.22 -5.31 26.72
N VAL A 68 -18.70 -4.39 25.91
CA VAL A 68 -19.15 -2.99 25.92
C VAL A 68 -20.61 -2.89 25.46
N LYS A 69 -21.00 -3.57 24.37
CA LYS A 69 -22.38 -3.53 23.85
C LYS A 69 -23.42 -4.08 24.82
N GLY A 70 -23.08 -5.10 25.60
CA GLY A 70 -23.96 -5.77 26.56
C GLY A 70 -24.00 -5.12 27.95
N GLY A 71 -23.20 -4.07 28.18
CA GLY A 71 -23.21 -3.32 29.44
C GLY A 71 -24.50 -2.54 29.69
N ARG A 72 -24.73 -2.17 30.95
CA ARG A 72 -25.88 -1.34 31.38
C ARG A 72 -25.59 0.17 31.39
N THR A 73 -24.44 0.58 30.86
CA THR A 73 -24.03 2.00 30.82
C THR A 73 -24.91 2.80 29.85
N PRO A 74 -25.08 4.12 30.07
CA PRO A 74 -25.73 5.02 29.13
C PRO A 74 -25.15 4.90 27.71
N ASP A 75 -25.97 5.18 26.70
CA ASP A 75 -25.59 4.96 25.30
C ASP A 75 -24.39 5.81 24.86
N ASP A 76 -24.24 7.03 25.37
CA ASP A 76 -23.10 7.90 25.08
C ASP A 76 -21.79 7.33 25.64
N GLU A 77 -21.78 6.91 26.91
CA GLU A 77 -20.62 6.28 27.54
C GLU A 77 -20.24 4.96 26.85
N ARG A 78 -21.25 4.21 26.40
CA ARG A 78 -21.04 2.98 25.64
C ARG A 78 -20.43 3.25 24.27
N THR A 79 -20.82 4.34 23.63
CA THR A 79 -20.28 4.79 22.35
C THR A 79 -18.80 5.17 22.49
N ASP A 80 -18.46 5.94 23.53
CA ASP A 80 -17.08 6.32 23.82
C ASP A 80 -16.21 5.10 24.16
N ALA A 81 -16.72 4.18 24.97
CA ALA A 81 -16.03 2.93 25.30
C ALA A 81 -15.81 2.06 24.04
N LEU A 82 -16.78 2.00 23.13
CA LEU A 82 -16.62 1.33 21.84
C LEU A 82 -15.57 2.00 20.96
N ALA A 83 -15.57 3.33 20.90
CA ALA A 83 -14.55 4.09 20.16
C ALA A 83 -13.15 3.81 20.72
N ALA A 84 -12.98 3.80 22.05
CA ALA A 84 -11.72 3.46 22.70
C ALA A 84 -11.27 2.03 22.40
N VAL A 85 -12.19 1.05 22.42
CA VAL A 85 -11.89 -0.32 22.00
C VAL A 85 -11.43 -0.36 20.55
N LEU A 86 -12.13 0.31 19.63
CA LEU A 86 -11.76 0.35 18.21
C LEU A 86 -10.38 0.98 17.98
N LEU A 87 -10.08 2.10 18.63
CA LEU A 87 -8.77 2.74 18.56
C LEU A 87 -7.66 1.87 19.16
N GLY A 88 -7.96 1.10 20.21
CA GLY A 88 -7.03 0.15 20.82
C GLY A 88 -6.78 -1.13 20.01
N LEU A 89 -7.57 -1.40 18.96
CA LEU A 89 -7.38 -2.58 18.10
C LEU A 89 -6.29 -2.39 17.03
N VAL A 90 -5.82 -1.17 16.84
CA VAL A 90 -4.85 -0.77 15.83
C VAL A 90 -3.68 -0.07 16.53
N SER A 91 -2.46 -0.24 16.05
CA SER A 91 -1.31 0.46 16.65
C SER A 91 -1.38 1.96 16.36
N LYS A 92 -0.79 2.77 17.27
CA LYS A 92 -0.69 4.22 17.07
C LYS A 92 0.01 4.59 15.76
N ASP A 93 1.03 3.83 15.39
CA ASP A 93 1.80 4.07 14.16
C ASP A 93 0.95 3.80 12.91
N GLU A 94 0.14 2.74 12.91
CA GLU A 94 -0.80 2.45 11.82
C GLU A 94 -1.87 3.53 11.68
N ILE A 95 -2.41 4.05 12.81
CA ILE A 95 -3.39 5.15 12.78
C ILE A 95 -2.75 6.42 12.20
N ILE A 96 -1.58 6.81 12.70
CA ILE A 96 -0.85 8.00 12.21
C ILE A 96 -0.57 7.87 10.71
N GLN A 97 -0.16 6.70 10.27
CA GLN A 97 0.09 6.44 8.85
C GLN A 97 -1.18 6.53 8.01
N ALA A 98 -2.28 5.94 8.48
CA ALA A 98 -3.57 6.00 7.80
C ALA A 98 -4.11 7.44 7.70
N GLU A 99 -4.01 8.23 8.77
CA GLU A 99 -4.41 9.64 8.78
C GLU A 99 -3.59 10.47 7.79
N ARG A 100 -2.27 10.22 7.70
CA ARG A 100 -1.40 10.91 6.73
C ARG A 100 -1.80 10.58 5.29
N LEU A 101 -2.10 9.32 5.00
CA LEU A 101 -2.55 8.89 3.68
C LEU A 101 -3.90 9.51 3.33
N LEU A 102 -4.86 9.51 4.26
CA LEU A 102 -6.17 10.12 4.07
C LEU A 102 -6.03 11.61 3.73
N ARG A 103 -5.32 12.37 4.56
CA ARG A 103 -5.07 13.80 4.31
C ARG A 103 -4.38 14.05 2.98
N ALA A 104 -3.40 13.22 2.62
CA ALA A 104 -2.71 13.35 1.34
C ALA A 104 -3.65 13.10 0.14
N SER A 105 -4.58 12.15 0.29
CA SER A 105 -5.58 11.84 -0.74
C SER A 105 -6.65 12.93 -0.89
N GLU A 106 -7.08 13.54 0.22
CA GLU A 106 -8.07 14.61 0.23
C GLU A 106 -7.47 15.92 -0.28
N ASN A 107 -6.24 16.26 0.14
CA ASN A 107 -5.52 17.46 -0.26
C ASN A 107 -4.63 17.25 -1.50
N ARG A 108 -4.95 16.26 -2.33
CA ARG A 108 -4.13 15.85 -3.49
C ARG A 108 -3.80 17.00 -4.44
N ALA A 109 -4.69 17.98 -4.59
CA ALA A 109 -4.48 19.13 -5.46
C ALA A 109 -3.34 20.04 -4.96
N GLU A 110 -3.10 20.09 -3.66
CA GLU A 110 -2.04 20.90 -3.04
C GLU A 110 -0.68 20.20 -3.05
N LEU A 111 -0.69 18.86 -3.03
CA LEU A 111 0.51 18.05 -2.87
C LEU A 111 1.11 17.57 -4.21
N LEU A 112 0.29 17.44 -5.25
CA LEU A 112 0.71 16.98 -6.57
C LEU A 112 1.14 18.15 -7.47
N SER A 113 1.98 17.86 -8.46
CA SER A 113 2.28 18.82 -9.52
C SER A 113 1.06 19.09 -10.40
N PRO A 114 0.97 20.28 -11.02
CA PRO A 114 -0.08 20.57 -11.99
C PRO A 114 -0.16 19.56 -13.15
N GLU A 115 0.99 19.05 -13.60
CA GLU A 115 1.05 18.02 -14.64
C GLU A 115 0.47 16.68 -14.16
N ALA A 116 0.80 16.24 -12.94
CA ALA A 116 0.28 15.00 -12.38
C ALA A 116 -1.24 15.07 -12.19
N ILE A 117 -1.75 16.21 -11.70
CA ILE A 117 -3.19 16.46 -11.58
C ILE A 117 -3.88 16.38 -12.94
N ARG A 118 -3.31 17.01 -13.98
CA ARG A 118 -3.84 16.95 -15.34
C ARG A 118 -3.96 15.51 -15.82
N PHE A 119 -2.92 14.69 -15.68
CA PHE A 119 -2.97 13.28 -16.09
C PHE A 119 -4.00 12.45 -15.33
N ILE A 120 -4.15 12.68 -14.01
CA ILE A 120 -5.18 12.01 -13.21
C ILE A 120 -6.58 12.44 -13.67
N ALA A 121 -6.81 13.75 -13.84
CA ALA A 121 -8.09 14.27 -14.28
C ALA A 121 -8.47 13.78 -15.68
N THR A 122 -7.52 13.76 -16.62
CA THR A 122 -7.70 13.18 -17.95
C THR A 122 -8.04 11.70 -17.87
N SER A 123 -7.31 10.93 -17.05
CA SER A 123 -7.57 9.50 -16.85
C SER A 123 -8.99 9.22 -16.34
N GLU A 124 -9.45 9.96 -15.33
CA GLU A 124 -10.80 9.87 -14.77
C GLU A 124 -11.89 10.35 -15.75
N HIS A 125 -11.55 11.32 -16.61
CA HIS A 125 -12.48 11.77 -17.64
C HIS A 125 -12.62 10.73 -18.76
N VAL A 126 -11.52 10.19 -19.25
CA VAL A 126 -11.50 9.15 -20.29
C VAL A 126 -12.20 7.89 -19.80
N SER A 127 -11.95 7.45 -18.56
CA SER A 127 -12.58 6.25 -18.00
C SER A 127 -14.11 6.32 -17.98
N LYS A 128 -14.68 7.50 -17.69
CA LYS A 128 -16.14 7.72 -17.75
C LYS A 128 -16.71 7.56 -19.15
N HIS A 129 -15.97 8.00 -20.18
CA HIS A 129 -16.40 7.88 -21.58
C HIS A 129 -16.24 6.43 -22.10
N LEU A 130 -15.17 5.74 -21.69
CA LEU A 130 -14.98 4.33 -22.03
C LEU A 130 -16.06 3.44 -21.38
N ALA A 131 -16.49 3.78 -20.16
CA ALA A 131 -17.53 3.04 -19.46
C ALA A 131 -18.89 3.05 -20.18
N SER A 132 -19.18 4.07 -21.01
CA SER A 132 -20.41 4.13 -21.80
C SER A 132 -20.33 3.39 -23.14
N GLN A 133 -19.16 2.84 -23.50
CA GLN A 133 -18.93 2.13 -24.77
C GLN A 133 -18.22 0.78 -24.52
N PRO A 134 -18.98 -0.28 -24.22
CA PRO A 134 -18.42 -1.61 -23.99
C PRO A 134 -17.68 -2.11 -25.25
N GLY A 135 -16.38 -2.38 -25.13
CA GLY A 135 -15.54 -2.83 -26.24
C GLY A 135 -14.42 -1.86 -26.62
N LEU A 136 -14.38 -0.66 -26.05
CA LEU A 136 -13.22 0.23 -26.19
C LEU A 136 -12.07 -0.17 -25.27
N GLU A 137 -10.86 0.08 -25.75
CA GLU A 137 -9.57 -0.21 -25.11
C GLU A 137 -9.25 0.84 -24.02
N TRP A 138 -8.77 0.40 -22.84
CA TRP A 138 -8.60 1.24 -21.64
C TRP A 138 -7.19 1.77 -21.40
N SER A 139 -6.22 1.45 -22.24
CA SER A 139 -4.83 1.90 -22.12
C SER A 139 -4.68 3.42 -22.02
N PRO A 140 -5.43 4.26 -22.75
CA PRO A 140 -5.36 5.72 -22.58
C PRO A 140 -5.73 6.19 -21.16
N ALA A 141 -6.67 5.52 -20.49
CA ALA A 141 -7.00 5.84 -19.11
C ALA A 141 -5.89 5.34 -18.16
N VAL A 142 -5.38 4.12 -18.36
CA VAL A 142 -4.31 3.53 -17.56
C VAL A 142 -3.00 4.31 -17.66
N ILE A 143 -2.61 4.74 -18.87
CA ILE A 143 -1.37 5.48 -19.07
C ILE A 143 -1.38 6.82 -18.34
N GLY A 144 -2.54 7.49 -18.23
CA GLY A 144 -2.69 8.71 -17.43
C GLY A 144 -2.33 8.49 -15.96
N LEU A 145 -2.78 7.39 -15.35
CA LEU A 145 -2.41 7.04 -13.97
C LEU A 145 -0.92 6.73 -13.83
N CYS A 146 -0.33 6.02 -14.80
CA CYS A 146 1.10 5.70 -14.76
C CYS A 146 1.95 6.97 -14.92
N LYS A 147 1.54 7.89 -15.81
CA LYS A 147 2.23 9.16 -16.05
C LYS A 147 2.24 10.08 -14.83
N SER A 148 1.17 10.11 -14.04
CA SER A 148 1.17 10.90 -12.80
C SER A 148 2.22 10.39 -11.81
N VAL A 149 2.36 9.08 -11.65
CA VAL A 149 3.42 8.46 -10.81
C VAL A 149 4.81 8.75 -11.37
N GLU A 150 5.01 8.66 -12.69
CA GLU A 150 6.29 9.01 -13.33
C GLU A 150 6.73 10.44 -13.00
N LEU A 151 5.81 11.39 -13.13
CA LEU A 151 6.07 12.80 -12.86
C LEU A 151 6.42 13.04 -11.39
N GLU A 152 5.67 12.44 -10.48
CA GLU A 152 5.90 12.59 -9.04
C GLU A 152 7.17 11.87 -8.58
N ALA A 153 7.48 10.68 -9.10
CA ALA A 153 8.75 10.01 -8.80
C ALA A 153 9.95 10.85 -9.25
N ALA A 154 9.88 11.44 -10.45
CA ALA A 154 10.92 12.36 -10.91
C ALA A 154 11.03 13.61 -10.02
N ARG A 155 9.89 14.24 -9.69
CA ARG A 155 9.84 15.47 -8.89
C ARG A 155 10.30 15.27 -7.45
N LEU A 156 9.88 14.18 -6.81
CA LEU A 156 10.07 13.94 -5.38
C LEU A 156 11.36 13.18 -5.07
N LEU A 157 11.84 12.35 -6.00
CA LEU A 157 13.04 11.51 -5.78
C LEU A 157 14.23 12.04 -6.57
N LEU A 158 14.09 12.16 -7.88
CA LEU A 158 15.24 12.38 -8.76
C LEU A 158 15.71 13.84 -8.77
N ARG A 159 14.79 14.81 -8.75
CA ARG A 159 15.17 16.23 -8.71
C ARG A 159 15.89 16.60 -7.40
N PRO A 160 15.42 16.19 -6.20
CA PRO A 160 16.18 16.44 -4.97
C PRO A 160 17.52 15.71 -4.95
N LEU A 161 17.60 14.51 -5.53
CA LEU A 161 18.86 13.78 -5.69
C LEU A 161 19.84 14.53 -6.59
N ALA A 162 19.36 15.05 -7.72
CA ALA A 162 20.16 15.87 -8.63
C ALA A 162 20.72 17.11 -7.94
N VAL A 163 19.88 17.83 -7.17
CA VAL A 163 20.32 19.00 -6.39
C VAL A 163 21.40 18.60 -5.37
N GLN A 164 21.22 17.47 -4.67
CA GLN A 164 22.20 17.00 -3.69
C GLN A 164 23.55 16.60 -4.33
N LEU A 165 23.54 16.18 -5.59
CA LEU A 165 24.70 15.70 -6.33
C LEU A 165 25.21 16.69 -7.37
N ALA A 166 24.81 17.97 -7.30
CA ALA A 166 25.13 18.97 -8.32
C ALA A 166 26.64 19.13 -8.59
N GLU A 167 27.47 18.94 -7.55
CA GLU A 167 28.93 19.06 -7.64
C GLU A 167 29.64 17.69 -7.73
N ALA A 168 28.91 16.58 -7.73
CA ALA A 168 29.49 15.24 -7.75
C ALA A 168 29.89 14.82 -9.16
N ASN A 169 31.08 14.24 -9.31
CA ASN A 169 31.50 13.63 -10.57
C ASN A 169 30.88 12.22 -10.73
N LEU A 170 29.77 12.14 -11.45
CA LEU A 170 29.03 10.90 -11.71
C LEU A 170 29.48 10.16 -12.98
N ALA A 171 30.69 10.42 -13.52
CA ALA A 171 31.14 9.82 -14.78
C ALA A 171 31.13 8.28 -14.75
N VAL A 172 31.59 7.67 -13.66
CA VAL A 172 31.56 6.21 -13.47
C VAL A 172 30.12 5.71 -13.35
N ASP A 173 29.29 6.41 -12.58
CA ASP A 173 27.88 6.04 -12.38
C ASP A 173 27.08 6.11 -13.68
N ARG A 174 27.40 7.04 -14.60
CA ARG A 174 26.74 7.17 -15.90
C ARG A 174 26.99 6.00 -16.85
N ALA A 175 28.12 5.31 -16.72
CA ALA A 175 28.43 4.13 -17.52
C ALA A 175 27.71 2.87 -17.04
N ASP A 176 27.03 2.95 -15.89
CA ASP A 176 26.39 1.81 -15.27
C ASP A 176 25.09 1.41 -15.97
N LYS A 177 24.90 0.10 -16.20
CA LYS A 177 23.72 -0.43 -16.91
C LYS A 177 22.40 -0.31 -16.14
N ASP A 178 22.43 -0.34 -14.80
CA ASP A 178 21.22 -0.43 -13.98
C ASP A 178 20.76 0.94 -13.48
N TYR A 179 21.69 1.88 -13.28
CA TYR A 179 21.37 3.22 -12.79
C TYR A 179 22.02 4.37 -13.57
N GLY A 180 22.72 4.10 -14.66
CA GLY A 180 23.39 5.14 -15.45
C GLY A 180 22.43 6.18 -16.05
N ARG A 181 21.18 5.80 -16.31
CA ARG A 181 20.13 6.74 -16.74
C ARG A 181 19.73 7.71 -15.63
N VAL A 182 19.66 7.24 -14.38
CA VAL A 182 19.44 8.12 -13.21
C VAL A 182 20.65 9.02 -13.00
N ALA A 183 21.87 8.47 -13.09
CA ALA A 183 23.11 9.26 -13.01
C ALA A 183 23.14 10.37 -14.08
N ALA A 184 22.80 10.05 -15.33
CA ALA A 184 22.77 11.01 -16.42
C ALA A 184 21.76 12.13 -16.21
N PHE A 185 20.60 11.82 -15.64
CA PHE A 185 19.62 12.84 -15.24
C PHE A 185 20.12 13.71 -14.08
N CYS A 186 20.80 13.13 -13.08
CA CYS A 186 21.36 13.90 -11.98
C CYS A 186 22.48 14.84 -12.43
N THR A 187 23.27 14.47 -13.44
CA THR A 187 24.28 15.36 -14.05
C THR A 187 23.67 16.49 -14.88
N ASP A 188 22.54 16.24 -15.54
CA ASP A 188 21.85 17.23 -16.38
C ASP A 188 20.32 17.14 -16.17
N PRO A 189 19.79 17.84 -15.15
CA PRO A 189 18.39 17.75 -14.75
C PRO A 189 17.40 18.42 -15.72
N THR A 190 17.91 19.03 -16.78
CA THR A 190 17.11 19.60 -17.88
C THR A 190 16.65 18.52 -18.86
N ARG A 191 17.31 17.35 -18.86
CA ARG A 191 16.95 16.20 -19.67
C ARG A 191 15.60 15.63 -19.26
N ARG A 192 15.02 14.84 -20.18
CA ARG A 192 13.86 14.02 -19.88
C ARG A 192 14.17 13.08 -18.69
N PRO A 193 13.31 13.06 -17.65
CA PRO A 193 13.48 12.11 -16.56
C PRO A 193 13.46 10.65 -17.03
N PRO A 194 14.22 9.76 -16.39
CA PRO A 194 14.18 8.32 -16.67
C PRO A 194 12.77 7.74 -16.48
N GLU A 195 12.39 6.74 -17.28
CA GLU A 195 11.10 6.07 -17.09
C GLU A 195 11.06 5.20 -15.82
N LEU A 196 9.86 4.76 -15.41
CA LEU A 196 9.68 3.94 -14.20
C LEU A 196 10.59 2.72 -14.16
N GLY A 197 10.76 2.01 -15.27
CA GLY A 197 11.63 0.84 -15.33
C GLY A 197 13.07 1.17 -14.92
N ALA A 198 13.62 2.30 -15.38
CA ALA A 198 14.96 2.74 -14.98
C ALA A 198 15.03 3.05 -13.48
N ILE A 199 13.99 3.69 -12.94
CA ILE A 199 13.88 3.99 -11.50
C ILE A 199 13.80 2.69 -10.68
N VAL A 200 13.05 1.68 -11.15
CA VAL A 200 12.95 0.36 -10.52
C VAL A 200 14.31 -0.33 -10.47
N HIS A 201 15.06 -0.36 -11.57
CA HIS A 201 16.39 -0.97 -11.60
C HIS A 201 17.37 -0.27 -10.65
N PHE A 202 17.32 1.06 -10.59
CA PHE A 202 18.08 1.86 -9.63
C PHE A 202 17.75 1.48 -8.17
N LEU A 203 16.47 1.48 -7.79
CA LEU A 203 16.03 1.16 -6.42
C LEU A 203 16.33 -0.29 -6.04
N ARG A 204 16.14 -1.25 -6.95
CA ARG A 204 16.51 -2.65 -6.71
C ARG A 204 18.00 -2.83 -6.52
N THR A 205 18.81 -2.14 -7.31
CA THR A 205 20.28 -2.17 -7.15
C THR A 205 20.68 -1.63 -5.78
N LEU A 206 20.04 -0.55 -5.35
CA LEU A 206 20.25 0.04 -4.04
C LEU A 206 19.94 -0.94 -2.91
N ALA A 207 18.79 -1.62 -2.96
CA ALA A 207 18.40 -2.61 -1.95
C ALA A 207 19.36 -3.81 -1.92
N ASN A 208 19.66 -4.37 -3.10
CA ASN A 208 20.24 -5.72 -3.21
C ASN A 208 21.78 -5.74 -3.25
N SER A 209 22.45 -4.62 -3.56
CA SER A 209 23.90 -4.62 -3.77
C SER A 209 24.66 -3.79 -2.74
N LYS A 210 25.16 -4.43 -1.68
CA LYS A 210 26.03 -3.79 -0.67
C LYS A 210 27.32 -3.23 -1.30
N LYS A 211 27.97 -4.00 -2.17
CA LYS A 211 29.21 -3.60 -2.84
C LYS A 211 29.00 -2.31 -3.66
N ARG A 212 27.95 -2.25 -4.47
CA ARG A 212 27.70 -1.08 -5.34
C ARG A 212 27.32 0.16 -4.54
N ARG A 213 26.58 -0.01 -3.43
CA ARG A 213 26.33 1.09 -2.48
C ARG A 213 27.62 1.71 -1.92
N GLN A 214 28.68 0.93 -1.74
CA GLN A 214 29.96 1.45 -1.23
C GLN A 214 30.81 2.14 -2.33
N GLN A 215 30.53 1.90 -3.60
CA GLN A 215 31.36 2.36 -4.72
C GLN A 215 30.72 3.48 -5.55
N SER A 216 29.39 3.61 -5.50
CA SER A 216 28.62 4.58 -6.28
C SER A 216 28.33 5.85 -5.48
N LEU A 217 28.75 7.01 -5.99
CA LEU A 217 28.43 8.31 -5.41
C LEU A 217 26.92 8.58 -5.53
N LEU A 218 26.30 8.16 -6.63
CA LEU A 218 24.85 8.25 -6.83
C LEU A 218 24.07 7.50 -5.73
N LEU A 219 24.40 6.23 -5.50
CA LEU A 219 23.68 5.40 -4.51
C LEU A 219 23.89 5.92 -3.09
N GLN A 220 25.10 6.37 -2.74
CA GLN A 220 25.39 6.99 -1.45
C GLN A 220 24.63 8.31 -1.27
N GLY A 221 24.60 9.14 -2.31
CA GLY A 221 23.82 10.37 -2.34
C GLY A 221 22.35 10.09 -2.05
N PHE A 222 21.77 9.09 -2.71
CA PHE A 222 20.37 8.75 -2.49
C PHE A 222 20.09 8.22 -1.09
N LEU A 223 20.96 7.38 -0.51
CA LEU A 223 20.80 6.93 0.88
C LEU A 223 20.84 8.10 1.87
N LYS A 224 21.77 9.04 1.67
CA LYS A 224 21.86 10.26 2.49
C LYS A 224 20.66 11.19 2.32
N LEU A 225 20.09 11.25 1.11
CA LEU A 225 18.88 12.02 0.85
C LEU A 225 17.70 11.43 1.62
N VAL A 226 17.49 10.13 1.45
CA VAL A 226 16.34 9.39 1.99
C VAL A 226 16.42 9.20 3.50
N SER A 227 17.62 9.19 4.10
CA SER A 227 17.76 9.05 5.56
C SER A 227 17.07 10.17 6.36
N ASN A 228 16.82 11.31 5.72
CA ASN A 228 16.14 12.45 6.34
C ASN A 228 14.62 12.46 6.11
N TRP A 229 14.07 11.44 5.46
CA TRP A 229 12.67 11.36 5.09
C TRP A 229 11.90 10.39 5.98
N PRO A 230 10.65 10.73 6.35
CA PRO A 230 9.84 9.91 7.27
C PRO A 230 9.52 8.52 6.72
N GLY A 231 9.39 8.38 5.40
CA GLY A 231 9.10 7.11 4.74
C GLY A 231 10.33 6.34 4.25
N SER A 232 11.53 6.61 4.81
CA SER A 232 12.78 5.98 4.37
C SER A 232 12.71 4.45 4.35
N HIS A 233 12.04 3.84 5.32
CA HIS A 233 11.81 2.38 5.36
C HIS A 233 11.09 1.89 4.09
N TRP A 234 9.95 2.48 3.73
CA TRP A 234 9.20 2.07 2.54
C TRP A 234 9.93 2.39 1.23
N LEU A 235 10.72 3.47 1.19
CA LEU A 235 11.48 3.84 -0.01
C LEU A 235 12.66 2.88 -0.28
N LEU A 236 13.23 2.27 0.77
CA LEU A 236 14.42 1.42 0.69
C LEU A 236 14.11 -0.09 0.78
N ASP A 237 12.91 -0.46 1.23
CA ASP A 237 12.50 -1.86 1.39
C ASP A 237 12.24 -2.55 0.03
N GLU A 238 12.60 -3.83 -0.06
CA GLU A 238 12.42 -4.64 -1.27
C GLU A 238 10.95 -4.78 -1.68
N SER A 239 10.04 -4.83 -0.70
CA SER A 239 8.58 -4.86 -0.87
C SER A 239 7.95 -3.46 -0.91
N GLY A 240 8.77 -2.41 -0.80
CA GLY A 240 8.36 -1.02 -0.76
C GLY A 240 8.20 -0.36 -2.13
N LEU A 241 8.76 0.83 -2.30
CA LEU A 241 8.63 1.63 -3.52
C LEU A 241 9.07 0.88 -4.79
N ALA A 242 10.17 0.13 -4.72
CA ALA A 242 10.68 -0.63 -5.87
C ALA A 242 9.67 -1.68 -6.35
N SER A 243 9.00 -2.37 -5.42
CA SER A 243 7.95 -3.35 -5.72
C SER A 243 6.72 -2.69 -6.33
N PHE A 244 6.24 -1.60 -5.72
CA PHE A 244 5.12 -0.81 -6.25
C PHE A 244 5.36 -0.33 -7.68
N LEU A 245 6.52 0.29 -7.93
CA LEU A 245 6.87 0.77 -9.27
C LEU A 245 7.06 -0.37 -10.27
N ASN A 246 7.56 -1.53 -9.81
CA ASN A 246 7.68 -2.70 -10.67
C ASN A 246 6.31 -3.19 -11.13
N VAL A 247 5.36 -3.41 -10.19
CA VAL A 247 3.98 -3.80 -10.52
C VAL A 247 3.34 -2.78 -11.46
N LEU A 248 3.47 -1.49 -11.16
CA LEU A 248 2.94 -0.43 -12.03
C LEU A 248 3.54 -0.48 -13.45
N THR A 249 4.84 -0.79 -13.55
CA THR A 249 5.55 -0.87 -14.82
C THR A 249 5.15 -2.11 -15.62
N THR A 250 5.19 -3.29 -14.99
CA THR A 250 5.00 -4.59 -15.67
C THR A 250 3.55 -4.87 -16.01
N ASP A 251 2.63 -4.53 -15.10
CA ASP A 251 1.25 -5.00 -15.20
C ASP A 251 0.34 -3.94 -15.84
N TYR A 252 0.79 -2.69 -15.91
CA TYR A 252 -0.06 -1.58 -16.38
C TYR A 252 0.65 -0.69 -17.41
N ARG A 253 1.75 -0.02 -17.05
CA ARG A 253 2.39 0.97 -17.92
C ARG A 253 2.88 0.35 -19.23
N ASN A 254 3.61 -0.78 -19.17
CA ASN A 254 4.14 -1.42 -20.37
C ASN A 254 3.03 -2.03 -21.23
N PRO A 255 2.07 -2.81 -20.67
CA PRO A 255 0.90 -3.26 -21.41
C PRO A 255 0.17 -2.10 -22.12
N ALA A 256 -0.09 -1.01 -21.40
CA ALA A 256 -0.79 0.16 -21.93
C ALA A 256 -0.03 0.93 -23.02
N ALA A 257 1.29 0.82 -23.06
CA ALA A 257 2.13 1.47 -24.06
C ALA A 257 2.43 0.57 -25.28
N HIS A 258 2.03 -0.70 -25.21
CA HIS A 258 2.29 -1.71 -26.23
C HIS A 258 0.96 -2.32 -26.71
N THR A 259 1.00 -3.48 -27.36
CA THR A 259 -0.17 -4.07 -28.05
C THR A 259 -1.11 -4.85 -27.14
N THR A 260 -0.97 -4.76 -25.81
CA THR A 260 -1.84 -5.51 -24.90
C THR A 260 -3.11 -4.72 -24.66
N GLU A 261 -4.27 -5.29 -24.98
CA GLU A 261 -5.55 -4.66 -24.66
C GLU A 261 -5.81 -4.70 -23.15
N LEU A 262 -6.10 -3.54 -22.57
CA LEU A 262 -6.50 -3.41 -21.17
C LEU A 262 -8.00 -3.13 -21.07
N GLY A 263 -8.64 -3.75 -20.08
CA GLY A 263 -10.06 -3.58 -19.82
C GLY A 263 -10.36 -2.66 -18.63
N GLN A 264 -11.65 -2.46 -18.40
CA GLN A 264 -12.17 -1.71 -17.24
C GLN A 264 -11.65 -2.25 -15.90
N ALA A 265 -11.53 -3.57 -15.78
CA ALA A 265 -11.04 -4.22 -14.56
C ALA A 265 -9.56 -3.90 -14.31
N ASP A 266 -8.73 -3.84 -15.36
CA ASP A 266 -7.33 -3.44 -15.28
C ASP A 266 -7.21 -1.97 -14.85
N TYR A 267 -8.02 -1.10 -15.44
CA TYR A 267 -8.09 0.30 -15.01
C TYR A 267 -8.48 0.43 -13.54
N ALA A 268 -9.51 -0.28 -13.08
CA ALA A 268 -9.95 -0.21 -11.68
C ALA A 268 -8.86 -0.69 -10.71
N ARG A 269 -8.13 -1.76 -11.05
CA ARG A 269 -6.99 -2.24 -10.26
C ARG A 269 -5.83 -1.25 -10.26
N CYS A 270 -5.46 -0.70 -11.43
CA CYS A 270 -4.42 0.33 -11.54
C CYS A 270 -4.79 1.57 -10.73
N ARG A 271 -6.03 2.04 -10.86
CA ARG A 271 -6.56 3.18 -10.11
C ARG A 271 -6.49 2.94 -8.61
N ASN A 272 -6.87 1.76 -8.12
CA ASN A 272 -6.75 1.44 -6.70
C ASN A 272 -5.28 1.37 -6.24
N LEU A 273 -4.40 0.79 -7.06
CA LEU A 273 -2.96 0.70 -6.79
C LEU A 273 -2.31 2.10 -6.69
N VAL A 274 -2.71 3.04 -7.55
CA VAL A 274 -2.13 4.39 -7.62
C VAL A 274 -2.82 5.36 -6.64
N LEU A 275 -4.15 5.41 -6.65
CA LEU A 275 -4.98 6.45 -6.01
C LEU A 275 -5.90 5.93 -4.89
N GLY A 276 -5.92 4.62 -4.62
CA GLY A 276 -6.71 4.05 -3.52
C GLY A 276 -6.30 4.59 -2.15
N ALA A 277 -7.02 4.19 -1.09
CA ALA A 277 -6.72 4.65 0.28
C ALA A 277 -5.25 4.41 0.68
N ASP A 278 -4.69 3.28 0.26
CA ASP A 278 -3.28 2.90 0.44
C ASP A 278 -2.44 3.06 -0.84
N GLY A 279 -2.91 3.90 -1.78
CA GLY A 279 -2.34 4.10 -3.10
C GLY A 279 -0.87 4.53 -3.04
N GLY A 280 -0.06 3.97 -3.94
CA GLY A 280 1.39 4.21 -3.95
C GLY A 280 1.76 5.66 -4.23
N LEU A 281 0.90 6.44 -4.89
CA LEU A 281 1.11 7.88 -5.08
C LEU A 281 1.06 8.65 -3.75
N TRP A 282 0.08 8.35 -2.90
CA TRP A 282 -0.06 8.96 -1.57
C TRP A 282 1.08 8.52 -0.66
N LYS A 283 1.45 7.24 -0.71
CA LYS A 283 2.62 6.72 0.02
C LYS A 283 3.90 7.43 -0.41
N LEU A 284 4.11 7.66 -1.70
CA LEU A 284 5.27 8.40 -2.20
C LEU A 284 5.31 9.84 -1.68
N LEU A 285 4.18 10.55 -1.70
CA LEU A 285 4.07 11.90 -1.16
C LEU A 285 4.38 11.94 0.34
N VAL A 286 3.66 11.16 1.14
CA VAL A 286 3.86 11.10 2.61
C VAL A 286 5.29 10.68 2.96
N SER A 287 5.90 9.80 2.17
CA SER A 287 7.25 9.31 2.40
C SER A 287 8.34 10.34 2.12
N THR A 288 8.05 11.40 1.36
CA THR A 288 9.03 12.39 0.87
C THR A 288 8.80 13.80 1.41
N VAL A 289 7.76 14.02 2.21
CA VAL A 289 7.54 15.26 2.95
C VAL A 289 8.73 15.50 3.89
N ARG A 290 9.53 16.54 3.61
CA ARG A 290 10.56 16.99 4.54
C ARG A 290 9.89 17.47 5.82
N HIS A 291 10.46 17.12 6.98
CA HIS A 291 10.12 17.82 8.22
C HIS A 291 10.29 19.31 7.98
N ARG A 292 9.19 20.07 7.98
CA ARG A 292 9.27 21.52 8.19
C ARG A 292 9.87 21.65 9.60
N ARG A 293 11.14 22.04 9.67
CA ARG A 293 11.70 22.58 10.90
C ARG A 293 11.11 23.95 11.13
#